data_AF-A0AAV6P9N9-F1
#
_entry.id   AF-A0AAV6P9N9-F1
#
_cell.length_a   1.000
_cell.length_b   1.000
_cell.length_c   1.000
_cell.angle_alpha   90.00
_cell.angle_beta   90.00
_cell.angle_gamma   90.00
#
_symmetry.space_group_name_H-M   'P 1'
#
loop_
_entity.id
_entity.type
_entity.pdbx_description
1 polymer ?
#
loop_
_entity_poly.entity_id
_entity_poly.type
_entity_poly.pdbx_seq_one_letter_code
_entity_poly.pdbx_strand_id
1 'polypeptide(L)'
;MGMVKCYNLKPGGDRIPVTKHNRIEYVQLYVDFLLNKSIYKQFAAFYHGFHSVCASDALMLLRPEEVEMLVCGSPELDMCALQRAAQYEGYNKTDVTVRCFWDVVLSFPLEMQKKFLHFATGSDRVPVGGMSDLNFKISKIDVPTDWLPVSHTCFNQICLPPYRSRKELKHKLTIAVNNAEGFGLE
;
A
#
# COMPACT_ATOMS: atom_id res chain seq x y z
N MET A 1 22.14 -22.20 12.38
CA MET A 1 22.96 -22.46 11.16
C MET A 1 22.07 -23.14 10.13
N GLY A 2 22.13 -22.73 8.86
CA GLY A 2 21.38 -23.41 7.79
C GLY A 2 22.04 -24.73 7.41
N MET A 3 21.27 -25.80 7.28
CA MET A 3 21.72 -27.06 6.68
C MET A 3 21.30 -27.10 5.21
N VAL A 4 22.24 -27.42 4.32
CA VAL A 4 21.93 -27.67 2.91
C VAL A 4 21.22 -29.02 2.80
N LYS A 5 20.05 -29.04 2.14
CA LYS A 5 19.27 -30.25 1.88
C LYS A 5 19.05 -30.40 0.38
N CYS A 6 19.28 -31.61 -0.13
CA CYS A 6 19.00 -31.96 -1.52
C CYS A 6 17.68 -32.71 -1.62
N TYR A 7 16.87 -32.38 -2.62
CA TYR A 7 15.56 -32.99 -2.85
C TYR A 7 15.47 -33.51 -4.28
N ASN A 8 15.05 -34.76 -4.40
CA ASN A 8 14.74 -35.34 -5.69
C ASN A 8 13.39 -34.81 -6.19
N LEU A 9 13.39 -34.20 -7.38
CA LEU A 9 12.19 -33.65 -8.01
C LEU A 9 11.23 -34.74 -8.51
N LYS A 10 11.77 -35.92 -8.82
CA LYS A 10 11.06 -37.15 -9.15
C LYS A 10 11.82 -38.36 -8.62
N PRO A 11 11.20 -39.56 -8.55
CA PRO A 11 11.89 -40.78 -8.11
C PRO A 11 13.20 -41.01 -8.89
N GLY A 12 14.31 -41.17 -8.18
CA GLY A 12 15.65 -41.35 -8.78
C GLY A 12 16.20 -40.14 -9.52
N GLY A 13 15.66 -38.94 -9.29
CA GLY A 13 16.05 -37.71 -10.00
C GLY A 13 17.53 -37.34 -9.89
N ASP A 14 18.20 -37.73 -8.81
CA ASP A 14 19.64 -37.58 -8.60
C ASP A 14 20.50 -38.31 -9.66
N ARG A 15 19.93 -39.29 -10.36
CA ARG A 15 20.61 -40.10 -11.37
C ARG A 15 20.23 -39.73 -12.81
N ILE A 16 19.35 -38.74 -12.99
CA ILE A 16 18.79 -38.38 -14.29
C ILE A 16 19.39 -37.03 -14.70
N PRO A 17 20.34 -37.01 -15.64
CA PRO A 17 20.89 -35.74 -16.13
C PRO A 17 19.81 -34.95 -16.88
N VAL A 18 19.85 -33.63 -16.74
CA VAL A 18 19.01 -32.74 -17.55
C VAL A 18 19.59 -32.69 -18.97
N THR A 19 18.73 -32.91 -19.95
CA THR A 19 19.03 -32.97 -21.38
C THR A 19 18.06 -32.05 -22.14
N LYS A 20 18.35 -31.80 -23.42
CA LYS A 20 17.46 -31.02 -24.30
C LYS A 20 16.04 -31.61 -24.38
N HIS A 21 15.89 -32.92 -24.21
CA HIS A 21 14.63 -33.63 -24.29
C HIS A 21 13.79 -33.55 -23.00
N ASN A 22 14.43 -33.55 -21.82
CA ASN A 22 13.72 -33.55 -20.53
C ASN A 22 13.74 -32.18 -19.81
N ARG A 23 14.34 -31.14 -20.40
CA ARG A 23 14.46 -29.80 -19.77
C ARG A 23 13.11 -29.17 -19.38
N ILE A 24 12.05 -29.40 -20.16
CA ILE A 24 10.72 -28.84 -19.88
C ILE A 24 10.13 -29.49 -18.62
N GLU A 25 10.20 -30.83 -18.55
CA GLU A 25 9.77 -31.60 -17.37
C GLU A 25 10.57 -31.17 -16.13
N TYR A 26 11.89 -31.03 -16.25
CA TYR A 26 12.74 -30.56 -15.15
C TYR A 26 12.28 -29.20 -14.63
N VAL A 27 12.04 -28.23 -15.52
CA VAL A 27 11.55 -26.89 -15.13
C VAL A 27 10.20 -26.98 -14.44
N GLN A 28 9.25 -27.76 -14.96
CA GLN A 28 7.94 -27.93 -14.35
C GLN A 28 8.03 -28.53 -12.93
N LEU A 29 8.81 -29.61 -12.76
CA LEU A 29 8.99 -30.25 -11.46
C LEU A 29 9.71 -29.33 -10.47
N TYR A 30 10.66 -28.53 -10.94
CA TYR A 30 11.39 -27.58 -10.12
C TYR A 30 10.48 -26.45 -9.63
N VAL A 31 9.67 -25.88 -10.54
CA VAL A 31 8.68 -24.83 -10.20
C VAL A 31 7.64 -25.37 -9.20
N ASP A 32 7.11 -26.57 -9.42
CA ASP A 32 6.18 -27.20 -8.50
C ASP A 32 6.81 -27.48 -7.13
N PHE A 33 8.07 -27.94 -7.11
CA PHE A 33 8.77 -28.11 -5.84
C PHE A 33 8.93 -26.79 -5.09
N LEU A 34 9.39 -25.75 -5.79
CA LEU A 34 9.65 -24.45 -5.19
C LEU A 34 8.38 -23.79 -4.67
N LEU A 35 7.33 -23.73 -5.49
CA LEU A 35 6.12 -22.96 -5.18
C LEU A 35 5.09 -23.75 -4.37
N ASN A 36 5.03 -25.07 -4.49
CA ASN A 36 4.01 -25.89 -3.81
C ASN A 36 4.62 -26.81 -2.76
N LYS A 37 5.49 -27.76 -3.15
CA LYS A 37 5.92 -28.86 -2.26
C LYS A 37 6.78 -28.39 -1.10
N SER A 38 7.69 -27.44 -1.33
CA SER A 38 8.66 -26.99 -0.33
C SER A 38 8.00 -26.24 0.84
N ILE A 39 6.86 -25.58 0.57
CA ILE A 39 6.10 -24.77 1.54
C ILE A 39 4.76 -25.39 1.94
N TYR A 40 4.44 -26.59 1.45
CA TYR A 40 3.10 -27.18 1.55
C TYR A 40 2.55 -27.20 2.99
N LYS A 41 3.38 -27.53 3.97
CA LYS A 41 2.95 -27.60 5.37
C LYS A 41 2.48 -26.24 5.90
N GLN A 42 3.25 -25.18 5.62
CA GLN A 42 2.96 -23.80 6.03
C GLN A 42 1.77 -23.26 5.25
N PHE A 43 1.75 -23.49 3.93
CA PHE A 43 0.67 -23.05 3.07
C PHE A 43 -0.66 -23.72 3.43
N ALA A 44 -0.68 -25.03 3.72
CA ALA A 44 -1.90 -25.73 4.13
C ALA A 44 -2.48 -25.17 5.43
N ALA A 45 -1.63 -24.87 6.43
CA ALA A 45 -2.07 -24.23 7.67
C ALA A 45 -2.67 -22.84 7.42
N PHE A 46 -2.00 -22.01 6.60
CA PHE A 46 -2.52 -20.71 6.18
C PHE A 46 -3.85 -20.85 5.44
N TYR A 47 -3.93 -21.76 4.46
CA TYR A 47 -5.10 -22.03 3.65
C TYR A 47 -6.31 -22.38 4.52
N HIS A 48 -6.16 -23.32 5.46
CA HIS A 48 -7.25 -23.70 6.36
C HIS A 48 -7.67 -22.57 7.30
N GLY A 49 -6.72 -21.79 7.83
CA GLY A 49 -7.03 -20.63 8.68
C GLY A 49 -7.71 -19.50 7.91
N PHE A 50 -7.27 -19.22 6.69
CA PHE A 50 -7.88 -18.22 5.83
C PHE A 50 -9.30 -18.63 5.42
N HIS A 51 -9.50 -19.87 4.99
CA HIS A 51 -10.82 -20.38 4.64
C HIS A 51 -11.75 -20.53 5.84
N SER A 52 -11.28 -20.75 7.08
CA SER A 52 -12.21 -20.84 8.22
C SER A 52 -12.95 -19.52 8.52
N VAL A 53 -12.37 -18.38 8.12
CA VAL A 53 -12.94 -17.04 8.29
C VAL A 53 -13.55 -16.53 6.98
N CYS A 54 -12.86 -16.74 5.87
CA CYS A 54 -13.21 -16.17 4.58
C CYS A 54 -13.93 -17.16 3.64
N ALA A 55 -14.34 -18.35 4.11
CA ALA A 55 -15.01 -19.37 3.28
C ALA A 55 -16.32 -18.84 2.69
N SER A 56 -16.19 -18.26 1.52
CA SER A 56 -17.26 -18.08 0.57
C SER A 56 -16.77 -18.64 -0.75
N ASP A 57 -17.63 -19.41 -1.43
CA ASP A 57 -17.39 -19.88 -2.79
C ASP A 57 -17.08 -18.71 -3.74
N ALA A 58 -17.43 -17.48 -3.36
CA ALA A 58 -17.06 -16.25 -4.08
C ALA A 58 -15.55 -16.09 -4.27
N LEU A 59 -14.70 -16.50 -3.31
CA LEU A 59 -13.24 -16.40 -3.47
C LEU A 59 -12.71 -17.33 -4.56
N MET A 60 -13.37 -18.46 -4.81
CA MET A 60 -13.00 -19.41 -5.88
C MET A 60 -13.36 -18.89 -7.27
N LEU A 61 -14.20 -17.85 -7.36
CA LEU A 61 -14.58 -17.19 -8.62
C LEU A 61 -13.61 -16.08 -9.01
N LEU A 62 -12.71 -15.67 -8.10
CA LEU A 62 -11.77 -14.58 -8.33
C LEU A 62 -10.46 -15.10 -8.94
N ARG A 63 -9.88 -14.28 -9.80
CA ARG A 63 -8.52 -14.46 -10.31
C ARG A 63 -7.49 -14.09 -9.24
N PRO A 64 -6.25 -14.60 -9.31
CA PRO A 64 -5.20 -14.26 -8.34
C PRO A 64 -5.00 -12.75 -8.15
N GLU A 65 -5.07 -11.98 -9.22
CA GLU A 65 -4.91 -10.51 -9.20
C GLU A 65 -6.08 -9.81 -8.48
N GLU A 66 -7.29 -10.39 -8.55
CA GLU A 66 -8.47 -9.85 -7.86
C GLU A 66 -8.40 -10.14 -6.36
N VAL A 67 -7.92 -11.33 -5.98
CA VAL A 67 -7.64 -11.67 -4.57
C VAL A 67 -6.55 -10.75 -4.01
N GLU A 68 -5.48 -10.50 -4.78
CA GLU A 68 -4.44 -9.53 -4.41
C GLU A 68 -5.05 -8.14 -4.20
N MET A 69 -5.89 -7.64 -5.12
CA MET A 69 -6.54 -6.34 -4.94
C MET A 69 -7.41 -6.28 -3.68
N LEU A 70 -8.13 -7.35 -3.34
CA LEU A 70 -8.95 -7.39 -2.13
C LEU A 70 -8.12 -7.33 -0.84
N VAL A 71 -6.95 -7.97 -0.83
CA VAL A 71 -6.08 -8.07 0.35
C VAL A 71 -5.13 -6.88 0.48
N CYS A 72 -4.54 -6.47 -0.64
CA CYS A 72 -3.49 -5.45 -0.73
C CYS A 72 -4.03 -4.06 -1.11
N GLY A 73 -5.21 -3.96 -1.71
CA GLY A 73 -5.76 -2.73 -2.27
C GLY A 73 -5.35 -2.51 -3.74
N SER A 74 -5.75 -1.37 -4.31
CA SER A 74 -5.33 -0.99 -5.67
C SER A 74 -3.83 -0.67 -5.71
N PRO A 75 -3.08 -1.17 -6.72
CA PRO A 75 -1.65 -0.85 -6.87
C PRO A 75 -1.43 0.59 -7.38
N GLU A 76 -2.44 1.23 -7.96
CA GLU A 76 -2.33 2.54 -8.59
C GLU A 76 -2.77 3.66 -7.64
N LEU A 77 -1.84 4.57 -7.36
CA LEU A 77 -2.07 5.74 -6.53
C LEU A 77 -2.47 6.96 -7.39
N ASP A 78 -3.78 7.16 -7.58
CA ASP A 78 -4.32 8.34 -8.27
C ASP A 78 -4.61 9.48 -7.28
N MET A 79 -3.63 10.37 -7.07
CA MET A 79 -3.82 11.57 -6.23
C MET A 79 -4.78 12.60 -6.84
N CYS A 80 -5.00 12.58 -8.16
CA CYS A 80 -6.01 13.44 -8.79
C CYS A 80 -7.42 12.93 -8.45
N ALA A 81 -7.64 11.62 -8.39
CA ALA A 81 -8.87 11.03 -7.86
C ALA A 81 -9.11 11.43 -6.40
N LEU A 82 -8.07 11.37 -5.56
CA LEU A 82 -8.17 11.84 -4.18
C LEU A 82 -8.59 13.31 -4.11
N GLN A 83 -7.97 14.19 -4.92
CA GLN A 83 -8.33 15.61 -4.99
C GLN A 83 -9.78 15.84 -5.40
N ARG A 84 -10.31 15.03 -6.34
CA ARG A 84 -11.70 15.16 -6.81
C ARG A 84 -12.69 14.79 -5.71
N ALA A 85 -12.39 13.78 -4.90
CA ALA A 85 -13.26 13.28 -3.83
C ALA A 85 -13.08 14.00 -2.48
N ALA A 86 -12.00 14.78 -2.33
CA ALA A 86 -11.67 15.45 -1.08
C ALA A 86 -12.78 16.40 -0.59
N GLN A 87 -13.06 16.33 0.71
CA GLN A 87 -13.99 17.22 1.40
C GLN A 87 -13.23 18.33 2.14
N TYR A 88 -13.87 19.48 2.32
CA TYR A 88 -13.27 20.64 2.94
C TYR A 88 -14.12 21.15 4.10
N GLU A 89 -13.50 21.38 5.25
CA GLU A 89 -14.15 21.90 6.45
C GLU A 89 -13.47 23.21 6.88
N GLY A 90 -14.19 24.33 6.88
CA GLY A 90 -13.60 25.65 7.16
C GLY A 90 -12.66 26.20 6.07
N TYR A 91 -12.42 25.44 5.00
CA TYR A 91 -11.86 25.90 3.74
C TYR A 91 -12.82 25.65 2.58
N ASN A 92 -12.60 26.38 1.48
CA ASN A 92 -13.18 26.12 0.17
C ASN A 92 -12.11 25.60 -0.80
N LYS A 93 -12.53 24.86 -1.81
CA LYS A 93 -11.65 24.33 -2.88
C LYS A 93 -10.84 25.43 -3.60
N THR A 94 -11.34 26.66 -3.64
CA THR A 94 -10.71 27.82 -4.28
C THR A 94 -9.71 28.56 -3.39
N ASP A 95 -9.65 28.25 -2.10
CA ASP A 95 -8.77 28.95 -1.17
C ASP A 95 -7.30 28.74 -1.54
N VAL A 96 -6.48 29.76 -1.31
CA VAL A 96 -5.06 29.76 -1.69
C VAL A 96 -4.33 28.58 -1.04
N THR A 97 -4.58 28.33 0.24
CA THR A 97 -3.99 27.22 0.99
C THR A 97 -4.35 25.87 0.38
N VAL A 98 -5.61 25.65 0.00
CA VAL A 98 -6.07 24.41 -0.63
C VAL A 98 -5.48 24.20 -2.02
N ARG A 99 -5.46 25.24 -2.86
CA ARG A 99 -4.81 25.16 -4.18
C ARG A 99 -3.32 24.87 -4.06
N CYS A 100 -2.63 25.59 -3.17
CA CYS A 100 -1.22 25.35 -2.89
C CYS A 100 -0.96 23.94 -2.35
N PHE A 101 -1.86 23.40 -1.53
CA PHE A 101 -1.77 22.04 -1.00
C PHE A 101 -1.76 21.02 -2.14
N TRP A 102 -2.74 21.07 -3.04
CA TRP A 102 -2.80 20.13 -4.16
C TRP A 102 -1.66 20.33 -5.16
N ASP A 103 -1.25 21.57 -5.45
CA ASP A 103 -0.08 21.87 -6.28
C ASP A 103 1.23 21.28 -5.69
N VAL A 104 1.29 21.10 -4.37
CA VAL A 104 2.42 20.47 -3.69
C VAL A 104 2.29 18.96 -3.74
N VAL A 105 1.17 18.39 -3.28
CA VAL A 105 0.95 16.93 -3.21
C VAL A 105 1.03 16.28 -4.60
N LEU A 106 0.43 16.89 -5.62
CA LEU A 106 0.49 16.37 -6.99
C LEU A 106 1.89 16.50 -7.61
N SER A 107 2.73 17.42 -7.10
CA SER A 107 4.12 17.58 -7.54
C SER A 107 5.13 16.68 -6.80
N PHE A 108 4.69 15.95 -5.77
CA PHE A 108 5.54 15.04 -5.04
C PHE A 108 5.89 13.80 -5.87
N PRO A 109 7.11 13.24 -5.71
CA PRO A 109 7.42 11.92 -6.24
C PRO A 109 6.54 10.86 -5.56
N LEU A 110 6.33 9.72 -6.23
CA LEU A 110 5.46 8.63 -5.76
C LEU A 110 5.74 8.23 -4.29
N GLU A 111 7.01 8.09 -3.92
CA GLU A 111 7.39 7.74 -2.55
C GLU A 111 6.92 8.76 -1.51
N MET A 112 6.99 10.05 -1.84
CA MET A 112 6.52 11.12 -0.95
C MET A 112 4.98 11.21 -0.94
N GLN A 113 4.31 10.87 -2.04
CA GLN A 113 2.85 10.74 -2.09
C GLN A 113 2.35 9.59 -1.20
N LYS A 114 3.03 8.44 -1.21
CA LYS A 114 2.73 7.32 -0.30
C LYS A 114 2.93 7.70 1.16
N LYS A 115 4.06 8.35 1.49
CA LYS A 115 4.30 8.87 2.85
C LYS A 115 3.24 9.86 3.28
N PHE A 116 2.81 10.75 2.39
CA PHE A 116 1.71 11.67 2.66
C PHE A 116 0.39 10.93 2.93
N LEU A 117 0.08 9.90 2.13
CA LEU A 117 -1.13 9.10 2.34
C LEU A 117 -1.10 8.41 3.70
N HIS A 118 0.04 7.81 4.06
CA HIS A 118 0.25 7.20 5.37
C HIS A 118 0.12 8.24 6.50
N PHE A 119 0.70 9.43 6.35
CA PHE A 119 0.55 10.52 7.30
C PHE A 119 -0.93 10.91 7.50
N ALA A 120 -1.70 10.99 6.42
CA ALA A 120 -3.09 11.43 6.47
C ALA A 120 -4.08 10.35 6.94
N THR A 121 -3.80 9.06 6.69
CA THR A 121 -4.77 7.96 6.82
C THR A 121 -4.29 6.80 7.70
N GLY A 122 -3.01 6.76 8.07
CA GLY A 122 -2.40 5.63 8.76
C GLY A 122 -2.13 4.42 7.87
N SER A 123 -2.43 4.49 6.58
CA SER A 123 -2.15 3.45 5.60
C SER A 123 -1.65 4.06 4.29
N ASP A 124 -0.78 3.36 3.58
CA ASP A 124 -0.42 3.69 2.20
C ASP A 124 -1.22 2.89 1.17
N ARG A 125 -2.20 2.07 1.62
CA ARG A 125 -3.03 1.23 0.77
C ARG A 125 -4.19 2.01 0.17
N VAL A 126 -4.41 1.81 -1.12
CA VAL A 126 -5.53 2.40 -1.85
C VAL A 126 -6.75 1.47 -1.74
N PRO A 127 -7.95 1.98 -1.42
CA PRO A 127 -9.17 1.16 -1.43
C PRO A 127 -9.38 0.44 -2.77
N VAL A 128 -10.12 -0.67 -2.75
CA VAL A 128 -10.41 -1.46 -3.98
C VAL A 128 -11.14 -0.62 -5.03
N GLY A 129 -12.04 0.26 -4.63
CA GLY A 129 -12.70 1.22 -5.54
C GLY A 129 -11.85 2.43 -5.94
N GLY A 130 -10.58 2.45 -5.52
CA GLY A 130 -9.61 3.51 -5.84
C GLY A 130 -9.62 4.67 -4.84
N MET A 131 -8.81 5.68 -5.15
CA MET A 131 -8.61 6.85 -4.27
C MET A 131 -9.84 7.75 -4.12
N SER A 132 -10.83 7.65 -5.02
CA SER A 132 -12.08 8.41 -4.89
C SER A 132 -12.99 7.89 -3.77
N ASP A 133 -12.83 6.62 -3.37
CA ASP A 133 -13.60 6.01 -2.29
C ASP A 133 -13.00 6.32 -0.91
N LEU A 134 -11.78 6.90 -0.87
CA LEU A 134 -11.18 7.35 0.37
C LEU A 134 -11.86 8.64 0.82
N ASN A 135 -12.55 8.60 1.96
CA ASN A 135 -13.20 9.76 2.58
C ASN A 135 -12.17 10.74 3.17
N PHE A 136 -11.38 11.38 2.32
CA PHE A 136 -10.29 12.27 2.72
C PHE A 136 -10.78 13.70 2.95
N LYS A 137 -10.35 14.30 4.06
CA LYS A 137 -10.80 15.62 4.51
C LYS A 137 -9.64 16.58 4.71
N ILE A 138 -9.83 17.82 4.29
CA ILE A 138 -8.93 18.95 4.59
C ILE A 138 -9.70 19.95 5.46
N SER A 139 -9.26 20.13 6.70
CA SER A 139 -9.89 21.05 7.63
C SER A 139 -9.00 22.24 7.93
N LYS A 140 -9.62 23.41 8.08
CA LYS A 140 -8.94 24.61 8.56
C LYS A 140 -8.75 24.55 10.06
N ILE A 141 -7.56 24.91 10.52
CA ILE A 141 -7.29 25.20 11.92
C ILE A 141 -6.82 26.64 12.07
N ASP A 142 -7.47 27.39 12.96
CA ASP A 142 -7.15 28.79 13.24
C ASP A 142 -5.96 28.89 14.21
N VAL A 143 -4.78 28.51 13.72
CA VAL A 143 -3.51 28.60 14.42
C VAL A 143 -2.50 29.42 13.60
N PRO A 144 -1.41 29.93 14.22
CA PRO A 144 -0.36 30.63 13.49
C PRO A 144 0.24 29.78 12.36
N THR A 145 0.64 30.42 11.26
CA THR A 145 1.21 29.73 10.09
C THR A 145 2.58 29.09 10.35
N ASP A 146 3.19 29.34 11.50
CA ASP A 146 4.42 28.64 11.91
C ASP A 146 4.17 27.20 12.37
N TRP A 147 2.93 26.83 12.67
CA TRP A 147 2.58 25.47 13.07
C TRP A 147 2.71 24.50 11.90
N LEU A 148 3.02 23.23 12.20
CA LEU A 148 2.98 22.14 11.23
C LEU A 148 1.53 21.69 11.00
N PRO A 149 1.21 21.13 9.82
CA PRO A 149 -0.08 20.47 9.65
C PRO A 149 -0.17 19.23 10.53
N VAL A 150 -1.38 18.89 10.95
CA VAL A 150 -1.67 17.74 11.82
C VAL A 150 -2.63 16.80 11.12
N SER A 151 -2.50 15.50 11.32
CA SER A 151 -3.45 14.52 10.80
C SER A 151 -4.25 13.83 11.91
N HIS A 152 -5.49 13.47 11.58
CA HIS A 152 -6.32 12.57 12.34
C HIS A 152 -6.61 11.35 11.48
N THR A 153 -5.73 10.36 11.56
CA THR A 153 -5.73 9.17 10.70
C THR A 153 -7.05 8.38 10.79
N CYS A 154 -7.64 8.26 11.98
CA CYS A 154 -8.95 7.63 12.19
C CYS A 154 -10.08 8.22 11.33
N PHE A 155 -9.93 9.47 10.88
CA PHE A 155 -10.91 10.19 10.09
C PHE A 155 -10.41 10.55 8.68
N ASN A 156 -9.24 10.03 8.26
CA ASN A 156 -8.58 10.38 7.00
C ASN A 156 -8.50 11.90 6.78
N GLN A 157 -8.15 12.63 7.85
CA GLN A 157 -8.27 14.08 7.88
C GLN A 157 -6.91 14.74 8.09
N ILE A 158 -6.63 15.79 7.32
CA ILE A 158 -5.51 16.70 7.55
C ILE A 158 -6.01 18.09 7.93
N CYS A 159 -5.42 18.64 8.98
CA CYS A 159 -5.69 19.97 9.49
C CYS A 159 -4.57 20.92 9.05
N LEU A 160 -4.93 21.93 8.25
CA LEU A 160 -3.97 22.89 7.69
C LEU A 160 -4.13 24.28 8.32
N PRO A 161 -3.06 24.85 8.90
CA PRO A 161 -2.98 26.28 9.16
C PRO A 161 -3.16 27.09 7.86
N PRO A 162 -3.57 28.37 7.93
CA PRO A 162 -3.83 29.21 6.77
C PRO A 162 -2.53 29.71 6.10
N TYR A 163 -1.71 28.78 5.60
CA TYR A 163 -0.46 29.08 4.90
C TYR A 163 -0.71 29.98 3.69
N ARG A 164 0.15 30.97 3.51
CA ARG A 164 -0.06 32.04 2.52
C ARG A 164 0.65 31.79 1.21
N SER A 165 1.61 30.86 1.18
CA SER A 165 2.39 30.57 -0.02
C SER A 165 2.62 29.08 -0.22
N ARG A 166 2.77 28.69 -1.50
CA ARG A 166 3.16 27.34 -1.89
C ARG A 166 4.48 26.90 -1.26
N LYS A 167 5.46 27.81 -1.14
CA LYS A 167 6.78 27.51 -0.57
C LYS A 167 6.70 27.16 0.91
N GLU A 168 5.97 27.97 1.67
CA GLU A 168 5.72 27.75 3.10
C GLU A 168 4.99 26.41 3.33
N LEU A 169 3.88 26.19 2.61
CA LEU A 169 3.10 24.97 2.70
C LEU A 169 3.96 23.75 2.35
N LYS A 170 4.71 23.79 1.24
CA LYS A 170 5.59 22.69 0.83
C LYS A 170 6.58 22.35 1.94
N HIS A 171 7.22 23.36 2.51
CA HIS A 171 8.21 23.17 3.56
C HIS A 171 7.60 22.54 4.82
N LYS A 172 6.51 23.10 5.35
CA LYS A 172 5.84 22.61 6.56
C LYS A 172 5.25 21.21 6.36
N LEU A 173 4.59 20.96 5.23
CA LEU A 173 4.03 19.65 4.90
C LEU A 173 5.12 18.60 4.74
N THR A 174 6.24 18.94 4.09
CA THR A 174 7.38 18.00 3.92
C THR A 174 7.98 17.63 5.27
N ILE A 175 8.10 18.59 6.20
CA ILE A 175 8.56 18.32 7.57
C ILE A 175 7.57 17.37 8.27
N ALA A 176 6.28 17.70 8.28
CA ALA A 176 5.27 16.88 8.97
C ALA A 176 5.24 15.44 8.44
N VAL A 177 5.21 15.26 7.12
CA VAL A 177 5.16 13.93 6.50
C VAL A 177 6.43 13.11 6.76
N ASN A 178 7.62 13.71 6.73
CA ASN A 178 8.86 12.96 6.94
C ASN A 178 9.18 12.69 8.42
N ASN A 179 8.54 13.40 9.34
CA ASN A 179 8.75 13.25 10.79
C ASN A 179 7.47 12.76 11.49
N ALA A 180 6.54 12.20 10.74
CA ALA A 180 5.28 11.64 11.24
C ALA A 180 5.48 10.34 12.03
N GLU A 181 6.63 9.68 11.86
CA GLU A 181 7.02 8.50 12.63
C GLU A 181 7.46 8.94 14.04
N GLY A 182 6.50 8.94 14.99
CA GLY A 182 6.79 8.88 16.43
C GLY A 182 6.08 7.66 17.01
N PHE A 183 6.71 6.69 17.66
CA PHE A 183 7.98 6.67 18.41
C PHE A 183 8.98 5.65 17.85
N GLY A 184 10.16 6.12 17.43
CA GLY A 184 11.38 5.29 17.31
C GLY A 184 12.18 5.26 18.62
N LEU A 185 11.47 5.08 19.73
CA LEU A 185 12.03 4.83 21.07
C LEU A 185 11.25 3.66 21.67
N GLU A 186 11.60 2.44 21.24
CA GLU A 186 11.77 1.24 22.07
C GLU A 186 12.89 0.38 21.47
#